data_AF-A0A2V8A8R7-F1
#
_entry.id   AF-A0A2V8A8R7-F1
#
_cell.length_a   1.000
_cell.length_b   1.000
_cell.length_c   1.000
_cell.angle_alpha   90.00
_cell.angle_beta   90.00
_cell.angle_gamma   90.00
#
_symmetry.space_group_name_H-M   'P 1'
#
loop_
_entity.id
_entity.type
_entity.pdbx_description
1 polymer ?
#
loop_
_entity_poly.entity_id
_entity_poly.type
_entity_poly.pdbx_seq_one_letter_code
_entity_poly.pdbx_strand_id
1 'polypeptide(L)' 'VDDLGADSLDTVELVMAFEEEFGIEIPDEDAEKITRVKEAVEYIESHAKAKK' A
#
# COMPACT_ATOMS: atom_id res chain seq x y z
N VAL A 1 -9.21 6.16 -14.95
CA VAL A 1 -8.63 7.46 -14.58
C VAL A 1 -7.84 7.18 -13.32
N ASP A 2 -6.51 7.14 -13.47
CA ASP A 2 -5.55 6.58 -12.52
C ASP A 2 -5.76 7.10 -11.10
N ASP A 3 -6.06 6.18 -10.19
CA ASP A 3 -6.64 6.48 -8.86
C ASP A 3 -5.59 6.94 -7.83
N LEU A 4 -4.32 7.03 -8.24
CA LEU A 4 -3.26 7.61 -7.41
C LEU A 4 -2.51 8.76 -8.08
N GLY A 5 -2.49 8.86 -9.43
CA GLY A 5 -1.81 9.95 -10.16
C GLY A 5 -0.36 10.20 -9.73
N ALA A 6 0.19 9.24 -8.99
CA ALA A 6 1.43 9.27 -8.27
C ALA A 6 2.48 8.85 -9.28
N ASP A 7 3.43 9.75 -9.56
CA ASP A 7 4.60 9.38 -10.35
C ASP A 7 5.30 8.23 -9.60
N SER A 8 6.07 7.37 -10.27
CA SER A 8 6.57 6.11 -9.67
C SER A 8 7.34 6.26 -8.35
N LEU A 9 7.72 7.48 -7.96
CA LEU A 9 8.34 7.81 -6.68
C LEU A 9 7.32 8.05 -5.55
N ASP A 10 6.18 8.69 -5.86
CA ASP A 10 5.13 9.04 -4.90
C ASP A 10 4.45 7.78 -4.34
N THR A 11 4.34 6.73 -5.16
CA THR A 11 3.81 5.42 -4.73
C THR A 11 4.71 4.73 -3.70
N VAL A 12 6.04 4.89 -3.83
CA VAL A 12 7.01 4.29 -2.90
C VAL A 12 6.93 4.96 -1.54
N GLU A 13 6.88 6.30 -1.49
CA GLU A 13 6.72 7.02 -0.23
C GLU A 13 5.41 6.68 0.47
N LEU A 14 4.31 6.53 -0.28
CA LEU A 14 3.01 6.16 0.28
C LEU A 14 3.02 4.76 0.91
N VAL A 15 3.64 3.79 0.22
CA VAL A 15 3.76 2.41 0.71
C VAL A 15 4.60 2.37 1.99
N MET A 16 5.75 3.05 2.01
CA MET A 16 6.60 3.15 3.20
C MET A 16 5.85 3.79 4.40
N ALA A 17 5.04 4.83 4.14
CA ALA A 17 4.21 5.43 5.19
C ALA A 17 3.16 4.46 5.74
N PHE A 18 2.55 3.62 4.89
CA PHE A 18 1.62 2.59 5.33
C PHE A 18 2.30 1.47 6.12
N GLU A 19 3.50 1.06 5.71
CA GLU A 19 4.29 0.09 6.46
C GLU A 19 4.59 0.57 7.88
N GLU A 20 5.00 1.84 8.03
CA GLU A 20 5.29 2.45 9.33
C GLU A 20 4.03 2.65 10.18
N GLU A 21 2.96 3.23 9.61
CA GLU A 21 1.71 3.53 10.34
C GLU A 21 0.98 2.26 10.80
N PHE A 22 0.93 1.23 9.95
CA PHE A 22 0.22 -0.02 10.26
C PHE A 22 1.13 -1.13 10.79
N GLY A 23 2.45 -0.93 10.80
CA GLY A 23 3.43 -1.93 11.23
C GLY A 23 3.36 -3.22 10.41
N ILE A 24 3.14 -3.07 9.11
CA ILE A 24 3.09 -4.13 8.09
C ILE A 24 4.30 -4.00 7.16
N GLU A 25 4.59 -5.04 6.40
CA GLU A 25 5.66 -5.05 5.40
C GLU A 25 4.99 -5.40 4.07
N ILE A 26 5.10 -4.52 3.08
CA ILE A 26 4.48 -4.63 1.77
C ILE A 26 5.62 -4.91 0.77
N PRO A 27 5.70 -6.12 0.19
CA PRO A 27 6.70 -6.42 -0.82
C PRO A 27 6.55 -5.50 -2.04
N ASP A 28 7.67 -5.12 -2.67
CA ASP A 28 7.67 -4.30 -3.89
C ASP A 28 6.74 -4.89 -4.98
N GLU A 29 6.72 -6.22 -5.13
CA GLU A 29 5.86 -6.92 -6.11
C GLU A 29 4.36 -6.73 -5.84
N ASP A 30 3.97 -6.50 -4.59
CA ASP A 30 2.59 -6.23 -4.20
C ASP A 30 2.30 -4.72 -4.21
N ALA A 31 3.26 -3.89 -3.83
CA ALA A 31 3.21 -2.44 -3.98
C ALA A 31 2.98 -2.03 -5.44
N GLU A 32 3.66 -2.68 -6.41
CA GLU A 32 3.45 -2.45 -7.85
C GLU A 32 2.05 -2.81 -8.33
N LYS A 33 1.35 -3.71 -7.63
CA LYS A 33 -0.04 -4.09 -7.94
C LYS A 33 -1.06 -3.15 -7.29
N ILE A 34 -0.66 -2.40 -6.28
CA ILE A 34 -1.49 -1.40 -5.60
C ILE A 34 -1.48 -0.13 -6.46
N THR A 35 -2.39 -0.10 -7.44
CA THR A 35 -2.55 1.02 -8.37
C THR A 35 -3.66 1.97 -7.93
N ARG A 36 -4.47 1.55 -6.95
CA ARG A 36 -5.62 2.27 -6.45
C ARG A 36 -5.63 2.35 -4.94
N VAL A 37 -6.17 3.45 -4.42
CA VAL A 37 -6.38 3.63 -2.97
C VAL A 37 -7.21 2.49 -2.39
N LYS A 38 -8.21 2.01 -3.14
CA LYS A 38 -9.03 0.86 -2.73
C LYS A 38 -8.19 -0.42 -2.54
N GLU A 39 -7.26 -0.69 -3.44
CA GLU A 39 -6.38 -1.88 -3.38
C GLU A 39 -5.44 -1.77 -2.18
N ALA A 40 -4.90 -0.57 -1.91
CA ALA A 40 -4.07 -0.30 -0.73
C ALA A 40 -4.85 -0.58 0.56
N VAL A 41 -6.07 -0.06 0.67
CA VAL A 41 -6.93 -0.26 1.86
C VAL A 41 -7.28 -1.74 2.04
N GLU A 42 -7.64 -2.45 0.98
CA GLU A 42 -7.93 -3.89 1.05
C GLU A 42 -6.69 -4.70 1.44
N TYR A 43 -5.51 -4.32 0.96
CA TYR A 43 -4.23 -4.95 1.34
C TYR A 43 -3.94 -4.73 2.82
N ILE A 44 -4.05 -3.49 3.29
CA ILE A 44 -3.83 -3.13 4.70
C ILE A 44 -4.83 -3.87 5.59
N GLU A 45 -6.13 -3.87 5.25
CA GLU A 45 -7.14 -4.55 6.06
C GLU A 45 -6.93 -6.07 6.16
N SER A 46 -6.45 -6.70 5.08
CA SER A 46 -6.17 -8.14 5.07
C SER A 46 -4.92 -8.51 5.85
N HIS A 47 -3.87 -7.68 5.81
CA HIS A 47 -2.60 -7.95 6.49
C HIS A 47 -2.55 -7.43 7.93
N ALA A 48 -3.21 -6.31 8.24
CA ALA A 48 -3.28 -5.76 9.60
C ALA A 48 -4.19 -6.58 10.54
N LYS A 49 -5.24 -7.24 10.01
CA LYS A 49 -6.10 -8.13 10.82
C LYS A 49 -5.41 -9.43 11.26
N ALA A 50 -4.32 -9.84 10.62
CA ALA A 50 -3.62 -11.07 10.97
C ALA A 50 -2.85 -10.99 12.31
N LYS A 51 -2.70 -9.80 12.91
CA LYS A 51 -2.05 -9.59 14.23
C LYS A 51 -3.03 -9.61 15.43
N LYS A 52 -4.24 -10.18 15.30
CA LYS A 52 -5.13 -10.38 16.46
C LYS A 52 -4.85 -11.66 17.25
#